data_AF-A0A5N5NRA8-F1
#
_entry.id   AF-A0A5N5NRA8-F1
#
_cell.length_a   1.000
_cell.length_b   1.000
_cell.length_c   1.000
_cell.angle_alpha   90.00
_cell.angle_beta   90.00
_cell.angle_gamma   90.00
#
_symmetry.space_group_name_H-M   'P 1'
#
loop_
_entity.id
_entity.type
_entity.pdbx_description
1 polymer ?
#
loop_
_entity_poly.entity_id
_entity_poly.type
_entity_poly.pdbx_seq_one_letter_code
_entity_poly.pdbx_strand_id
1 'polypeptide(L)'
;MRKILMRVFTVASLLFMEERRCEGFSVPMFFVSEMHGLVVKIAKNLILAGVKSGTLHDEGILELWDLSSNFVLSENDLLEVFLAVFYNFGPEFTVFDVDGEKPHTGIVSSISNDNLALVLCVGDERLEFLYWDLVFSRVKGITEVKDGKTRKIKNARQYPFNLEDTTSFATYEKGGIVTQAKHPKVLNCKPLREGTEDPGEFIWSDFSKFNRQPLLHLAFQALDKLVSGIGRFPVVGSEEDAQRTKTITALCLWSQGCIESYGSYFYFDSVESLPTANLDPSDFEPLNSRYDEQISVFGSKLQRKLEDADLFVVGSGALGCESLKTSALMGVSCGERGRLALTDDDVIEKNNLSRQFLFRDWNMGQVKSVVAASAAALIYPHLMIEAWQNRVSPETENVFDETFWEHLTAVVIALN
;
A
#
# COMPACT_ATOMS: atom_id res chain seq x y z
N MET A 1 -22.48 -26.85 -0.09
CA MET A 1 -23.10 -25.52 0.11
C MET A 1 -22.42 -24.52 -0.82
N ARG A 2 -23.03 -23.38 -1.16
CA ARG A 2 -22.43 -22.40 -2.07
C ARG A 2 -21.40 -21.58 -1.29
N LYS A 3 -20.11 -21.68 -1.62
CA LYS A 3 -19.08 -20.70 -1.26
C LYS A 3 -18.77 -19.88 -2.51
N ILE A 4 -18.76 -18.55 -2.39
CA ILE A 4 -18.66 -17.62 -3.52
C ILE A 4 -17.19 -17.27 -3.77
N LEU A 5 -16.87 -17.04 -5.03
CA LEU A 5 -15.59 -16.53 -5.49
C LEU A 5 -15.33 -15.12 -4.93
N MET A 6 -14.18 -14.92 -4.28
CA MET A 6 -13.80 -13.60 -3.79
C MET A 6 -13.44 -12.63 -4.93
N ARG A 7 -14.02 -11.43 -4.90
CA ARG A 7 -13.58 -10.29 -5.70
C ARG A 7 -13.59 -9.05 -4.82
N VAL A 8 -12.42 -8.48 -4.53
CA VAL A 8 -12.31 -7.27 -3.72
C VAL A 8 -12.71 -6.06 -4.57
N PHE A 9 -14.01 -5.76 -4.58
CA PHE A 9 -14.58 -4.53 -5.13
C PHE A 9 -14.29 -3.35 -4.19
N THR A 10 -13.05 -2.87 -4.17
CA THR A 10 -12.73 -1.69 -3.37
C THR A 10 -13.18 -0.42 -4.10
N VAL A 11 -14.41 0.03 -3.86
CA VAL A 11 -14.79 1.43 -4.11
C VAL A 11 -14.28 2.28 -2.94
N ALA A 12 -12.96 2.40 -2.84
CA ALA A 12 -12.30 3.33 -1.94
C ALA A 12 -11.72 4.50 -2.74
N SER A 13 -12.38 5.66 -2.64
CA SER A 13 -11.78 6.93 -3.00
C SER A 13 -10.74 7.32 -1.94
N LEU A 14 -9.59 6.64 -1.94
CA LEU A 14 -8.44 6.96 -1.09
C LEU A 14 -7.74 8.21 -1.63
N LEU A 15 -8.24 9.39 -1.26
CA LEU A 15 -7.50 10.63 -1.38
C LEU A 15 -6.51 10.75 -0.22
N PHE A 16 -5.24 11.02 -0.54
CA PHE A 16 -4.41 11.84 0.34
C PHE A 16 -5.03 13.25 0.37
N MET A 17 -5.50 13.69 1.55
CA MET A 17 -6.08 15.02 1.73
C MET A 17 -5.19 15.88 2.64
N GLU A 18 -4.67 17.00 2.13
CA GLU A 18 -4.37 18.16 2.97
C GLU A 18 -5.68 18.79 3.45
N GLU A 19 -5.69 19.34 4.68
CA GLU A 19 -6.86 19.96 5.33
C GLU A 19 -7.63 20.95 4.44
N ARG A 20 -6.94 21.65 3.53
CA ARG A 20 -7.54 22.63 2.62
C ARG A 20 -8.38 22.05 1.48
N ARG A 21 -8.44 20.72 1.29
CA ARG A 21 -9.37 20.07 0.34
C ARG A 21 -10.71 19.66 0.96
N CYS A 22 -10.86 19.76 2.29
CA CYS A 22 -12.04 19.24 3.00
C CYS A 22 -13.32 20.11 2.88
N GLU A 23 -13.21 21.40 2.50
CA GLU A 23 -14.35 22.34 2.54
C GLU A 23 -15.38 22.18 1.39
N GLY A 24 -15.19 21.23 0.46
CA GLY A 24 -16.05 21.07 -0.73
C GLY A 24 -16.61 19.66 -1.01
N PHE A 25 -16.15 18.63 -0.29
CA PHE A 25 -16.57 17.24 -0.55
C PHE A 25 -17.49 16.72 0.55
N SER A 26 -18.55 16.00 0.17
CA SER A 26 -19.31 15.18 1.11
C SER A 26 -18.39 14.12 1.68
N VAL A 27 -18.15 14.15 3.00
CA VAL A 27 -17.24 13.20 3.68
C VAL A 27 -17.63 11.77 3.28
N PRO A 28 -16.72 10.99 2.66
CA PRO A 28 -17.08 9.77 1.97
C PRO A 28 -17.58 8.69 2.94
N MET A 29 -18.53 7.88 2.47
CA MET A 29 -18.96 6.65 3.13
C MET A 29 -18.35 5.46 2.37
N PHE A 30 -18.05 4.36 3.06
CA PHE A 30 -17.56 3.14 2.42
C PHE A 30 -18.46 1.95 2.69
N PHE A 31 -18.45 0.99 1.77
CA PHE A 31 -19.02 -0.34 1.92
C PHE A 31 -17.91 -1.35 1.66
N VAL A 32 -17.77 -2.34 2.53
CA VAL A 32 -16.92 -3.51 2.31
C VAL A 32 -17.72 -4.78 2.56
N SER A 33 -17.48 -5.78 1.72
CA SER A 33 -18.06 -7.12 1.85
C SER A 33 -16.95 -8.13 2.10
N GLU A 34 -17.27 -9.26 2.75
CA GLU A 34 -16.38 -10.42 2.95
C GLU A 34 -15.22 -10.05 3.91
N MET A 35 -15.49 -10.07 5.23
CA MET A 35 -14.78 -9.44 6.35
C MET A 35 -13.50 -10.16 6.80
N HIS A 36 -12.75 -10.63 5.83
CA HIS A 36 -11.53 -11.43 5.96
C HIS A 36 -10.29 -10.54 6.18
N GLY A 37 -9.14 -11.12 6.55
CA GLY A 37 -8.00 -10.36 7.07
C GLY A 37 -7.53 -9.18 6.19
N LEU A 38 -7.56 -9.34 4.86
CA LEU A 38 -7.35 -8.24 3.91
C LEU A 38 -8.37 -7.11 4.07
N VAL A 39 -9.67 -7.44 4.03
CA VAL A 39 -10.77 -6.48 4.03
C VAL A 39 -10.84 -5.76 5.38
N VAL A 40 -10.52 -6.45 6.48
CA VAL A 40 -10.31 -5.84 7.80
C VAL A 40 -9.16 -4.84 7.76
N LYS A 41 -8.04 -5.14 7.10
CA LYS A 41 -6.91 -4.20 6.94
C LYS A 41 -7.30 -2.96 6.11
N ILE A 42 -8.11 -3.13 5.06
CA ILE A 42 -8.67 -2.02 4.27
C ILE A 42 -9.61 -1.17 5.13
N ALA A 43 -10.60 -1.78 5.79
CA ALA A 43 -11.56 -1.10 6.65
C ALA A 43 -10.86 -0.31 7.78
N LYS A 44 -9.86 -0.91 8.45
CA LYS A 44 -9.02 -0.26 9.46
C LYS A 44 -8.35 1.00 8.90
N ASN A 45 -7.74 0.93 7.71
CA ASN A 45 -7.11 2.10 7.09
C ASN A 45 -8.13 3.19 6.70
N LEU A 46 -9.31 2.81 6.21
CA LEU A 46 -10.37 3.78 5.87
C LEU A 46 -10.92 4.48 7.12
N ILE A 47 -11.13 3.76 8.22
CA ILE A 47 -11.56 4.33 9.51
C ILE A 47 -10.52 5.33 10.03
N LEU A 48 -9.23 4.97 9.99
CA LEU A 48 -8.13 5.87 10.40
C LEU A 48 -8.00 7.11 9.51
N ALA A 49 -8.39 7.02 8.24
CA ALA A 49 -8.43 8.14 7.31
C ALA A 49 -9.59 9.13 7.55
N GLY A 50 -10.49 8.86 8.52
CA GLY A 50 -11.55 9.80 8.91
C GLY A 50 -12.77 9.84 7.97
N VAL A 51 -13.04 8.74 7.24
CA VAL A 51 -14.28 8.55 6.48
C VAL A 51 -15.52 8.66 7.38
N LYS A 52 -16.65 9.11 6.83
CA LYS A 52 -17.85 9.49 7.60
C LYS A 52 -18.49 8.32 8.34
N SER A 53 -18.59 7.18 7.65
CA SER A 53 -19.22 5.96 8.12
C SER A 53 -18.86 4.80 7.19
N GLY A 54 -18.75 3.59 7.76
CA GLY A 54 -18.58 2.36 7.01
C GLY A 54 -19.74 1.40 7.23
N THR A 55 -20.15 0.71 6.18
CA THR A 55 -21.00 -0.48 6.27
C THR A 55 -20.15 -1.72 6.01
N LEU A 56 -20.19 -2.67 6.94
CA LEU A 56 -19.56 -3.97 6.82
C LEU A 56 -20.64 -4.99 6.46
N HIS A 57 -20.35 -5.88 5.53
CA HIS A 57 -21.26 -6.94 5.09
C HIS A 57 -20.50 -8.26 5.05
N ASP A 58 -21.05 -9.30 5.67
CA ASP A 58 -20.56 -10.65 5.46
C ASP A 58 -21.69 -11.67 5.60
N GLU A 59 -21.68 -12.66 4.71
CA GLU A 59 -22.54 -13.84 4.73
C GLU A 59 -21.71 -15.14 4.82
N GLY A 60 -20.38 -15.04 4.92
CA GLY A 60 -19.49 -16.14 5.23
C GLY A 60 -19.89 -16.82 6.55
N ILE A 61 -19.68 -18.14 6.62
CA ILE A 61 -19.56 -18.85 7.91
C ILE A 61 -18.15 -18.54 8.45
N LEU A 62 -17.61 -19.38 9.34
CA LEU A 62 -16.50 -19.15 10.25
C LEU A 62 -15.66 -20.47 10.39
N GLU A 63 -14.37 -20.48 9.98
CA GLU A 63 -13.35 -21.59 10.02
C GLU A 63 -11.93 -21.12 10.44
N LEU A 64 -11.17 -22.01 11.11
CA LEU A 64 -10.00 -21.67 11.95
C LEU A 64 -8.89 -20.84 11.29
N TRP A 65 -8.72 -20.92 9.98
CA TRP A 65 -7.54 -20.42 9.28
C TRP A 65 -7.52 -18.91 9.01
N ASP A 66 -8.62 -18.17 9.14
CA ASP A 66 -8.61 -16.71 8.91
C ASP A 66 -7.86 -15.89 9.92
N LEU A 67 -7.67 -16.49 11.08
CA LEU A 67 -6.81 -15.98 12.11
C LEU A 67 -5.33 -15.94 11.65
N SER A 68 -4.99 -16.50 10.48
CA SER A 68 -3.73 -16.25 9.76
C SER A 68 -3.48 -14.78 9.49
N SER A 69 -4.55 -13.99 9.27
CA SER A 69 -4.46 -12.64 8.73
C SER A 69 -5.45 -11.64 9.34
N ASN A 70 -6.50 -12.12 10.02
CA ASN A 70 -7.51 -11.32 10.69
C ASN A 70 -7.13 -11.03 12.15
N PHE A 71 -6.94 -9.74 12.48
CA PHE A 71 -6.53 -9.26 13.81
C PHE A 71 -7.68 -8.70 14.66
N VAL A 72 -8.92 -8.81 14.18
CA VAL A 72 -10.13 -8.36 14.89
C VAL A 72 -10.96 -9.55 15.38
N LEU A 73 -10.89 -10.67 14.66
CA LEU A 73 -11.51 -11.95 15.03
C LEU A 73 -10.59 -12.76 15.96
N SER A 74 -11.19 -13.56 16.85
CA SER A 74 -10.49 -14.49 17.75
C SER A 74 -10.80 -15.94 17.40
N GLU A 75 -10.25 -16.91 18.13
CA GLU A 75 -10.62 -18.34 18.03
C GLU A 75 -12.08 -18.63 18.40
N ASN A 76 -12.80 -17.63 18.92
CA ASN A 76 -14.24 -17.68 19.12
C ASN A 76 -15.05 -17.21 17.88
N ASP A 77 -14.39 -16.81 16.77
CA ASP A 77 -14.98 -16.08 15.62
C ASP A 77 -14.82 -16.80 14.23
N LEU A 78 -13.89 -16.47 13.27
CA LEU A 78 -13.35 -17.32 12.09
C LEU A 78 -13.73 -17.09 10.53
N LEU A 79 -13.08 -17.80 9.52
CA LEU A 79 -12.99 -17.89 7.97
C LEU A 79 -13.14 -16.69 7.00
N GLU A 80 -12.82 -16.66 5.64
CA GLU A 80 -11.92 -17.34 4.60
C GLU A 80 -11.28 -16.25 3.66
N VAL A 81 -10.02 -16.31 3.12
CA VAL A 81 -9.61 -15.91 1.68
C VAL A 81 -8.21 -15.25 1.40
N PHE A 82 -7.84 -15.27 0.10
CA PHE A 82 -6.73 -14.60 -0.62
C PHE A 82 -7.05 -13.17 -1.19
N LEU A 83 -6.11 -12.53 -1.92
CA LEU A 83 -6.20 -11.15 -2.44
C LEU A 83 -6.12 -11.00 -3.99
N ALA A 84 -7.06 -10.22 -4.57
CA ALA A 84 -6.89 -9.50 -5.85
C ALA A 84 -7.63 -8.14 -5.81
N VAL A 85 -7.06 -7.06 -6.37
CA VAL A 85 -7.68 -5.71 -6.36
C VAL A 85 -8.22 -5.34 -7.76
N PHE A 86 -9.49 -4.94 -7.80
CA PHE A 86 -10.09 -4.21 -8.92
C PHE A 86 -10.67 -2.89 -8.42
N TYR A 87 -10.49 -1.81 -9.18
CA TYR A 87 -11.11 -0.51 -8.90
C TYR A 87 -11.87 0.01 -10.12
N ASN A 88 -12.94 0.77 -9.88
CA ASN A 88 -13.68 1.47 -10.92
C ASN A 88 -14.27 2.75 -10.33
N PHE A 89 -13.81 3.90 -10.82
CA PHE A 89 -14.29 5.22 -10.38
C PHE A 89 -15.34 5.83 -11.33
N GLY A 90 -15.84 5.04 -12.29
CA GLY A 90 -16.78 5.48 -13.32
C GLY A 90 -16.12 5.89 -14.64
N PRO A 91 -16.94 6.27 -15.64
CA PRO A 91 -16.46 6.57 -16.98
C PRO A 91 -15.67 7.89 -17.08
N GLU A 92 -15.84 8.81 -16.12
CA GLU A 92 -15.15 10.11 -16.06
C GLU A 92 -14.79 10.45 -14.61
N PHE A 93 -13.59 10.05 -14.17
CA PHE A 93 -13.07 10.39 -12.83
C PHE A 93 -11.97 11.44 -12.93
N THR A 94 -12.17 12.61 -12.33
CA THR A 94 -11.19 13.71 -12.38
C THR A 94 -10.19 13.62 -11.24
N VAL A 95 -8.94 13.33 -11.58
CA VAL A 95 -7.78 13.38 -10.68
C VAL A 95 -7.18 14.78 -10.73
N PHE A 96 -7.36 15.56 -9.67
CA PHE A 96 -6.81 16.93 -9.57
C PHE A 96 -5.29 16.97 -9.33
N ASP A 97 -4.73 15.85 -8.86
CA ASP A 97 -3.35 15.74 -8.42
C ASP A 97 -2.88 14.30 -8.66
N VAL A 98 -1.98 14.12 -9.62
CA VAL A 98 -1.65 12.80 -10.22
C VAL A 98 -0.47 12.10 -9.56
N ASP A 99 0.32 12.84 -8.78
CA ASP A 99 1.54 12.37 -8.12
C ASP A 99 1.52 12.65 -6.59
N GLY A 100 0.70 13.60 -6.12
CA GLY A 100 0.66 14.02 -4.71
C GLY A 100 1.84 14.90 -4.29
N GLU A 101 2.75 15.21 -5.22
CA GLU A 101 3.95 16.00 -4.95
C GLU A 101 3.65 17.49 -4.97
N LYS A 102 4.26 18.23 -4.04
CA LYS A 102 4.08 19.68 -3.97
C LYS A 102 4.52 20.32 -5.30
N PRO A 103 3.76 21.26 -5.86
CA PRO A 103 4.18 21.96 -7.07
C PRO A 103 5.53 22.64 -6.86
N HIS A 104 6.50 22.37 -7.74
CA HIS A 104 7.80 23.02 -7.69
C HIS A 104 7.65 24.55 -7.81
N THR A 105 8.47 25.32 -7.10
CA THR A 105 8.40 26.79 -7.07
C THR A 105 9.78 27.41 -7.10
N GLY A 106 10.00 28.36 -8.01
CA GLY A 106 11.25 29.09 -8.15
C GLY A 106 11.08 30.60 -8.07
N ILE A 107 12.12 31.31 -7.64
CA ILE A 107 12.10 32.78 -7.56
C ILE A 107 12.62 33.37 -8.87
N VAL A 108 11.84 34.21 -9.56
CA VAL A 108 12.26 34.82 -10.82
C VAL A 108 13.28 35.94 -10.55
N SER A 109 14.44 35.82 -11.20
CA SER A 109 15.53 36.80 -11.21
C SER A 109 15.36 37.81 -12.34
N SER A 110 15.02 37.36 -13.56
CA SER A 110 14.70 38.22 -14.70
C SER A 110 13.91 37.51 -15.80
N ILE A 111 13.20 38.31 -16.62
CA ILE A 111 12.55 37.88 -17.87
C ILE A 111 12.98 38.86 -18.98
N SER A 112 13.47 38.38 -20.12
CA SER A 112 13.82 39.23 -21.26
C SER A 112 12.63 39.50 -22.19
N ASN A 113 12.52 40.70 -22.75
CA ASN A 113 11.61 41.00 -23.87
C ASN A 113 12.22 40.50 -25.19
N ASP A 114 11.94 39.26 -25.57
CA ASP A 114 12.40 38.63 -26.82
C ASP A 114 11.35 37.63 -27.34
N ASN A 115 11.50 37.21 -28.60
CA ASN A 115 10.67 36.21 -29.28
C ASN A 115 10.75 34.82 -28.61
N LEU A 116 11.90 34.53 -27.98
CA LEU A 116 12.07 33.41 -27.05
C LEU A 116 12.52 33.95 -25.70
N ALA A 117 11.56 34.49 -24.94
CA ALA A 117 11.82 35.19 -23.68
C ALA A 117 12.62 34.33 -22.69
N LEU A 118 13.81 34.80 -22.32
CA LEU A 118 14.73 34.11 -21.43
C LEU A 118 14.34 34.36 -19.98
N VAL A 119 14.07 33.30 -19.22
CA VAL A 119 13.74 33.37 -17.79
C VAL A 119 14.91 32.84 -16.97
N LEU A 120 15.36 33.66 -16.02
CA LEU A 120 16.39 33.33 -15.03
C LEU A 120 15.74 33.23 -13.65
N CYS A 121 16.13 32.23 -12.86
CA CYS A 121 15.61 31.96 -11.51
C CYS A 121 16.74 31.98 -10.46
N VAL A 122 16.44 32.40 -9.24
CA VAL A 122 17.43 32.47 -8.15
C VAL A 122 17.65 31.06 -7.58
N GLY A 123 18.85 30.51 -7.78
CA GLY A 123 19.21 29.18 -7.28
C GLY A 123 19.48 28.19 -8.38
N ASP A 124 19.72 26.93 -8.00
CA ASP A 124 20.21 25.87 -8.88
C ASP A 124 19.14 24.79 -9.15
N GLU A 125 17.89 25.23 -9.33
CA GLU A 125 16.66 24.43 -9.55
C GLU A 125 16.62 23.79 -10.96
N ARG A 126 17.74 23.23 -11.42
CA ARG A 126 18.11 22.97 -12.83
C ARG A 126 17.21 21.99 -13.62
N LEU A 127 16.31 21.27 -12.95
CA LEU A 127 15.57 20.15 -13.56
C LEU A 127 14.06 20.17 -13.29
N GLU A 128 13.59 20.99 -12.34
CA GLU A 128 12.24 20.85 -11.76
C GLU A 128 11.12 21.32 -12.68
N PHE A 129 11.41 22.19 -13.66
CA PHE A 129 10.41 22.82 -14.52
C PHE A 129 10.34 22.27 -15.96
N LEU A 130 11.37 21.54 -16.41
CA LEU A 130 11.62 21.17 -17.81
C LEU A 130 10.42 20.61 -18.59
N TYR A 131 9.58 19.80 -17.94
CA TYR A 131 8.46 19.09 -18.56
C TYR A 131 7.08 19.65 -18.22
N TRP A 132 7.02 20.79 -17.54
CA TRP A 132 5.79 21.29 -16.94
C TRP A 132 5.32 22.61 -17.54
N ASP A 133 4.01 22.80 -17.47
CA ASP A 133 3.39 24.09 -17.66
C ASP A 133 3.62 24.94 -16.39
N LEU A 134 3.81 26.25 -16.56
CA LEU A 134 4.19 27.17 -15.48
C LEU A 134 3.18 28.30 -15.31
N VAL A 135 2.93 28.70 -14.07
CA VAL A 135 2.18 29.92 -13.73
C VAL A 135 3.12 30.89 -13.03
N PHE A 136 3.00 32.18 -13.37
CA PHE A 136 3.81 33.24 -12.78
C PHE A 136 2.98 34.12 -11.87
N SER A 137 3.52 34.45 -10.70
CA SER A 137 2.90 35.33 -9.72
C SER A 137 3.92 36.33 -9.15
N ARG A 138 3.43 37.42 -8.55
CA ARG A 138 4.24 38.46 -7.87
C ARG A 138 5.32 39.16 -8.72
N VAL A 139 5.37 38.92 -10.02
CA VAL A 139 6.25 39.61 -10.98
C VAL A 139 5.89 41.10 -11.05
N LYS A 140 6.88 41.99 -11.18
CA LYS A 140 6.70 43.44 -11.40
C LYS A 140 7.23 43.87 -12.77
N GLY A 141 6.67 44.95 -13.31
CA GLY A 141 6.96 45.48 -14.64
C GLY A 141 6.17 44.81 -15.78
N ILE A 142 6.06 43.49 -15.74
CA ILE A 142 5.39 42.68 -16.77
C ILE A 142 4.08 42.07 -16.24
N THR A 143 2.95 42.61 -16.69
CA THR A 143 1.60 42.27 -16.20
C THR A 143 0.97 41.10 -16.95
N GLU A 144 1.36 40.96 -18.21
CA GLU A 144 0.87 40.02 -19.23
C GLU A 144 1.23 38.59 -18.84
N VAL A 145 2.39 38.39 -18.21
CA VAL A 145 2.85 37.12 -17.67
C VAL A 145 2.16 36.77 -16.34
N LYS A 146 1.61 37.76 -15.63
CA LYS A 146 0.91 37.62 -14.34
C LYS A 146 -0.62 37.49 -14.53
N ASP A 147 -1.04 36.94 -15.67
CA ASP A 147 -2.45 36.76 -16.05
C ASP A 147 -3.08 35.46 -15.50
N GLY A 148 -2.32 34.69 -14.72
CA GLY A 148 -2.77 33.43 -14.11
C GLY A 148 -2.87 32.26 -15.10
N LYS A 149 -2.50 32.45 -16.38
CA LYS A 149 -2.51 31.38 -17.37
C LYS A 149 -1.26 30.52 -17.28
N THR A 150 -1.43 29.25 -17.65
CA THR A 150 -0.37 28.24 -17.74
C THR A 150 0.44 28.41 -19.02
N ARG A 151 1.77 28.42 -18.91
CA ARG A 151 2.71 28.70 -20.00
C ARG A 151 3.65 27.52 -20.20
N LYS A 152 3.80 27.07 -21.45
CA LYS A 152 4.71 25.97 -21.82
C LYS A 152 6.12 26.47 -22.07
N ILE A 153 7.11 25.79 -21.48
CA ILE A 153 8.50 26.02 -21.82
C ILE A 153 8.74 25.64 -23.30
N LYS A 154 9.38 26.53 -24.06
CA LYS A 154 9.64 26.35 -25.49
C LYS A 154 11.00 25.73 -25.78
N ASN A 155 11.99 26.06 -24.96
CA ASN A 155 13.33 25.50 -24.99
C ASN A 155 13.89 25.56 -23.58
N ALA A 156 14.63 24.53 -23.19
CA ALA A 156 15.13 24.39 -21.84
C ALA A 156 16.57 23.87 -21.92
N ARG A 157 17.51 24.80 -21.78
CA ARG A 157 18.82 24.44 -21.27
C ARG A 157 18.67 24.35 -19.75
N GLN A 158 19.52 23.55 -19.10
CA GLN A 158 19.43 23.24 -17.66
C GLN A 158 19.33 24.50 -16.77
N TYR A 159 19.86 25.62 -17.26
CA TYR A 159 19.54 26.98 -16.86
C TYR A 159 20.11 27.92 -17.94
N PRO A 160 19.41 28.96 -18.45
CA PRO A 160 18.00 29.33 -18.33
C PRO A 160 17.02 28.55 -19.23
N PHE A 161 15.72 28.78 -19.03
CA PHE A 161 14.62 28.32 -19.90
C PHE A 161 13.96 29.46 -20.71
N ASN A 162 13.29 29.13 -21.81
CA ASN A 162 12.60 30.07 -22.69
C ASN A 162 11.07 29.91 -22.65
N LEU A 163 10.36 31.03 -22.58
CA LEU A 163 8.90 31.11 -22.79
C LEU A 163 8.57 31.46 -24.25
N GLU A 164 7.31 31.84 -24.49
CA GLU A 164 6.79 32.43 -25.72
C GLU A 164 7.37 33.82 -26.04
N ASP A 165 6.88 34.41 -27.14
CA ASP A 165 7.22 35.77 -27.56
C ASP A 165 6.68 36.81 -26.57
N THR A 166 7.59 37.64 -26.05
CA THR A 166 7.31 38.73 -25.10
C THR A 166 7.72 40.09 -25.66
N THR A 167 8.07 40.20 -26.95
CA THR A 167 8.48 41.47 -27.58
C THR A 167 7.41 42.57 -27.47
N SER A 168 6.14 42.18 -27.37
CA SER A 168 4.99 43.08 -27.20
C SER A 168 4.62 43.37 -25.74
N PHE A 169 5.27 42.73 -24.76
CA PHE A 169 4.90 42.86 -23.34
C PHE A 169 5.65 44.01 -22.66
N ALA A 170 5.10 44.54 -21.57
CA ALA A 170 5.78 45.48 -20.70
C ALA A 170 7.08 44.90 -20.10
N THR A 171 8.07 45.75 -19.85
CA THR A 171 9.41 45.32 -19.42
C THR A 171 9.44 44.87 -17.96
N TYR A 172 10.08 43.73 -17.70
CA TYR A 172 10.32 43.21 -16.36
C TYR A 172 11.12 44.20 -15.49
N GLU A 173 10.65 44.43 -14.25
CA GLU A 173 11.35 45.26 -13.27
C GLU A 173 12.13 44.41 -12.25
N LYS A 174 11.41 43.61 -11.45
CA LYS A 174 12.00 42.80 -10.36
C LYS A 174 11.03 41.82 -9.72
N GLY A 175 11.61 40.74 -9.21
CA GLY A 175 10.93 39.71 -8.42
C GLY A 175 9.93 38.90 -9.23
N GLY A 176 9.38 37.88 -8.58
CA GLY A 176 8.42 36.98 -9.17
C GLY A 176 8.57 35.60 -8.56
N ILE A 177 7.52 34.79 -8.65
CA ILE A 177 7.53 33.38 -8.33
C ILE A 177 6.99 32.66 -9.55
N VAL A 178 7.75 31.68 -10.04
CA VAL A 178 7.28 30.70 -11.02
C VAL A 178 6.84 29.45 -10.27
N THR A 179 5.75 28.82 -10.71
CA THR A 179 5.15 27.66 -10.04
C THR A 179 4.69 26.65 -11.06
N GLN A 180 4.98 25.37 -10.84
CA GLN A 180 4.48 24.27 -11.64
C GLN A 180 2.94 24.26 -11.63
N ALA A 181 2.32 24.17 -12.81
CA ALA A 181 0.90 23.93 -12.94
C ALA A 181 0.60 22.43 -12.85
N LYS A 182 -0.26 22.04 -11.90
CA LYS A 182 -0.86 20.70 -11.84
C LYS A 182 -2.18 20.76 -12.62
N HIS A 183 -2.27 20.01 -13.71
CA HIS A 183 -3.47 19.93 -14.54
C HIS A 183 -4.33 18.74 -14.11
N PRO A 184 -5.66 18.91 -13.94
CA PRO A 184 -6.55 17.78 -13.68
C PRO A 184 -6.52 16.78 -14.85
N LYS A 185 -6.37 15.49 -14.53
CA LYS A 185 -6.42 14.38 -15.49
C LYS A 185 -7.73 13.62 -15.32
N VAL A 186 -8.51 13.50 -16.39
CA VAL A 186 -9.68 12.60 -16.41
C VAL A 186 -9.20 11.18 -16.67
N LEU A 187 -9.63 10.24 -15.83
CA LEU A 187 -9.45 8.80 -15.98
C LEU A 187 -10.79 8.16 -16.34
N ASN A 188 -10.76 7.24 -17.30
CA ASN A 188 -11.95 6.56 -17.80
C ASN A 188 -11.85 5.08 -17.41
N CYS A 189 -12.58 4.64 -16.39
CA CYS A 189 -12.58 3.24 -15.96
C CYS A 189 -13.63 2.43 -16.72
N LYS A 190 -13.23 1.27 -17.28
CA LYS A 190 -14.17 0.32 -17.88
C LYS A 190 -14.97 -0.41 -16.79
N PRO A 191 -16.26 -0.74 -17.02
CA PRO A 191 -17.01 -1.65 -16.16
C PRO A 191 -16.31 -3.01 -16.02
N LEU A 192 -16.43 -3.68 -14.87
CA LEU A 192 -15.70 -4.94 -14.60
C LEU A 192 -15.92 -6.01 -15.69
N ARG A 193 -17.14 -6.11 -16.24
CA ARG A 193 -17.44 -7.07 -17.33
C ARG A 193 -16.52 -6.84 -18.52
N GLU A 194 -16.48 -5.61 -19.03
CA GLU A 194 -15.65 -5.21 -20.17
C GLU A 194 -14.15 -5.30 -19.83
N GLY A 195 -13.75 -4.84 -18.63
CA GLY A 195 -12.37 -4.96 -18.16
C GLY A 195 -11.89 -6.40 -17.94
N THR A 196 -12.79 -7.38 -17.77
CA THR A 196 -12.41 -8.80 -17.66
C THR A 196 -12.14 -9.41 -19.05
N GLU A 197 -12.67 -8.82 -20.11
CA GLU A 197 -12.50 -9.27 -21.49
C GLU A 197 -11.37 -8.50 -22.21
N ASP A 198 -11.25 -7.19 -21.91
CA ASP A 198 -10.22 -6.28 -22.40
C ASP A 198 -9.69 -5.41 -21.23
N PRO A 199 -8.70 -5.92 -20.46
CA PRO A 199 -8.23 -5.31 -19.22
C PRO A 199 -7.41 -4.02 -19.41
N GLY A 200 -7.02 -3.68 -20.64
CA GLY A 200 -6.07 -2.59 -20.91
C GLY A 200 -4.65 -2.87 -20.39
N GLU A 201 -3.83 -1.82 -20.35
CA GLU A 201 -2.47 -1.81 -19.82
C GLU A 201 -2.48 -2.06 -18.32
N PHE A 202 -1.87 -3.16 -17.90
CA PHE A 202 -1.75 -3.51 -16.48
C PHE A 202 -0.90 -2.49 -15.71
N ILE A 203 -1.27 -2.22 -14.46
CA ILE A 203 -0.37 -1.49 -13.56
C ILE A 203 0.76 -2.43 -13.15
N TRP A 204 1.97 -2.10 -13.58
CA TRP A 204 3.17 -2.87 -13.32
C TRP A 204 3.58 -2.79 -11.85
N SER A 205 3.52 -3.93 -11.17
CA SER A 205 3.98 -4.13 -9.79
C SER A 205 5.49 -4.39 -9.69
N ASP A 206 6.07 -5.00 -10.73
CA ASP A 206 7.47 -5.39 -10.80
C ASP A 206 7.94 -5.36 -12.26
N PHE A 207 8.86 -4.45 -12.57
CA PHE A 207 9.45 -4.27 -13.89
C PHE A 207 10.43 -5.39 -14.32
N SER A 208 10.71 -6.37 -13.46
CA SER A 208 11.42 -7.60 -13.86
C SER A 208 10.47 -8.70 -14.36
N LYS A 209 9.16 -8.58 -14.08
CA LYS A 209 8.14 -9.63 -14.30
C LYS A 209 7.15 -9.32 -15.45
N PHE A 210 7.59 -8.70 -16.55
CA PHE A 210 6.72 -8.18 -17.65
C PHE A 210 5.61 -9.11 -18.21
N ASN A 211 5.73 -10.44 -18.12
CA ASN A 211 4.70 -11.37 -18.62
C ASN A 211 3.74 -11.87 -17.52
N ARG A 212 3.89 -11.39 -16.27
CA ARG A 212 3.24 -11.94 -15.08
C ARG A 212 1.83 -11.43 -14.88
N GLN A 213 1.59 -10.14 -15.12
CA GLN A 213 0.30 -9.49 -14.92
C GLN A 213 -0.77 -10.04 -15.89
N PRO A 214 -0.50 -10.23 -17.21
CA PRO A 214 -1.44 -10.93 -18.11
C PRO A 214 -1.68 -12.39 -17.70
N LEU A 215 -0.63 -13.10 -17.26
CA LEU A 215 -0.75 -14.49 -16.80
C LEU A 215 -1.60 -14.61 -15.54
N LEU A 216 -1.42 -13.71 -14.56
CA LEU A 216 -2.22 -13.66 -13.35
C LEU A 216 -3.67 -13.30 -13.65
N HIS A 217 -3.93 -12.34 -14.55
CA HIS A 217 -5.28 -12.02 -15.00
C HIS A 217 -6.04 -13.25 -15.52
N LEU A 218 -5.38 -14.04 -16.38
CA LEU A 218 -5.91 -15.31 -16.89
C LEU A 218 -6.04 -16.39 -15.81
N ALA A 219 -5.08 -16.47 -14.88
CA ALA A 219 -5.08 -17.46 -13.79
C ALA A 219 -6.23 -17.21 -12.79
N PHE A 220 -6.50 -15.96 -12.43
CA PHE A 220 -7.67 -15.60 -11.62
C PHE A 220 -8.97 -15.96 -12.35
N GLN A 221 -9.14 -15.59 -13.63
CA GLN A 221 -10.31 -16.02 -14.42
C GLN A 221 -10.45 -17.55 -14.55
N ALA A 222 -9.34 -18.28 -14.56
CA ALA A 222 -9.35 -19.74 -14.58
C ALA A 222 -9.77 -20.32 -13.23
N LEU A 223 -9.32 -19.71 -12.12
CA LEU A 223 -9.75 -20.06 -10.76
C LEU A 223 -11.26 -19.83 -10.59
N ASP A 224 -11.78 -18.67 -11.02
CA ASP A 224 -13.22 -18.35 -11.06
C ASP A 224 -14.04 -19.49 -11.70
N LYS A 225 -13.62 -19.91 -12.90
CA LYS A 225 -14.29 -20.95 -13.71
C LYS A 225 -14.13 -22.33 -13.08
N LEU A 226 -12.96 -22.65 -12.51
CA LEU A 226 -12.69 -23.92 -11.85
C LEU A 226 -13.55 -24.08 -10.60
N VAL A 227 -13.54 -23.10 -9.69
CA VAL A 227 -14.33 -23.10 -8.44
C VAL A 227 -15.83 -23.18 -8.77
N SER A 228 -16.30 -22.43 -9.77
CA SER A 228 -17.68 -22.50 -10.25
C SER A 228 -18.07 -23.88 -10.81
N GLY A 229 -17.11 -24.62 -11.38
CA GLY A 229 -17.31 -25.94 -11.99
C GLY A 229 -17.24 -27.10 -10.99
N ILE A 230 -16.30 -27.06 -10.04
CA ILE A 230 -16.05 -28.16 -9.08
C ILE A 230 -16.62 -27.90 -7.67
N GLY A 231 -17.05 -26.68 -7.37
CA GLY A 231 -17.65 -26.30 -6.09
C GLY A 231 -16.67 -26.17 -4.91
N ARG A 232 -15.36 -26.14 -5.17
CA ARG A 232 -14.29 -25.95 -4.18
C ARG A 232 -13.05 -25.28 -4.82
N PHE A 233 -12.16 -24.73 -3.99
CA PHE A 233 -10.82 -24.33 -4.40
C PHE A 233 -9.94 -25.54 -4.77
N PRO A 234 -8.86 -25.35 -5.56
CA PRO A 234 -7.83 -26.37 -5.80
C PRO A 234 -7.25 -26.92 -4.49
N VAL A 235 -6.97 -28.23 -4.44
CA VAL A 235 -6.26 -28.82 -3.31
C VAL A 235 -4.75 -28.54 -3.47
N VAL A 236 -4.12 -28.13 -2.37
CA VAL A 236 -2.68 -27.86 -2.27
C VAL A 236 -1.88 -29.09 -2.70
N GLY A 237 -0.86 -28.90 -3.54
CA GLY A 237 -0.05 -30.01 -4.08
C GLY A 237 -0.75 -30.96 -5.07
N SER A 238 -2.04 -30.74 -5.39
CA SER A 238 -2.77 -31.60 -6.34
C SER A 238 -2.38 -31.33 -7.79
N GLU A 239 -1.59 -32.24 -8.39
CA GLU A 239 -1.26 -32.15 -9.82
C GLU A 239 -2.51 -32.24 -10.71
N GLU A 240 -3.57 -32.93 -10.27
CA GLU A 240 -4.83 -32.98 -11.01
C GLU A 240 -5.50 -31.60 -11.08
N ASP A 241 -5.66 -30.91 -9.94
CA ASP A 241 -6.26 -29.57 -9.93
C ASP A 241 -5.34 -28.54 -10.58
N ALA A 242 -4.02 -28.69 -10.46
CA ALA A 242 -3.06 -27.88 -11.20
C ALA A 242 -3.21 -28.06 -12.72
N GLN A 243 -3.35 -29.30 -13.21
CA GLN A 243 -3.54 -29.59 -14.63
C GLN A 243 -4.90 -29.11 -15.16
N ARG A 244 -5.97 -29.22 -14.36
CA ARG A 244 -7.28 -28.62 -14.65
C ARG A 244 -7.18 -27.10 -14.75
N THR A 245 -6.50 -26.45 -13.81
CA THR A 245 -6.26 -25.01 -13.81
C THR A 245 -5.50 -24.58 -15.07
N LYS A 246 -4.36 -25.22 -15.39
CA LYS A 246 -3.58 -24.98 -16.62
C LYS A 246 -4.47 -25.05 -17.88
N THR A 247 -5.34 -26.06 -17.95
CA THR A 247 -6.25 -26.27 -19.09
C THR A 247 -7.29 -25.15 -19.20
N ILE A 248 -7.90 -24.73 -18.09
CA ILE A 248 -8.88 -23.64 -18.09
C ILE A 248 -8.20 -22.28 -18.38
N THR A 249 -6.99 -22.03 -17.89
CA THR A 249 -6.20 -20.83 -18.20
C THR A 249 -5.92 -20.74 -19.71
N ALA A 250 -5.56 -21.86 -20.35
CA ALA A 250 -5.41 -21.91 -21.80
C ALA A 250 -6.72 -21.58 -22.52
N LEU A 251 -7.87 -22.12 -22.08
CA LEU A 251 -9.18 -21.77 -22.66
C LEU A 251 -9.53 -20.27 -22.49
N CYS A 252 -9.15 -19.64 -21.37
CA CYS A 252 -9.32 -18.20 -21.18
C CYS A 252 -8.47 -17.39 -22.18
N LEU A 253 -7.20 -17.77 -22.36
CA LEU A 253 -6.29 -17.11 -23.30
C LEU A 253 -6.83 -17.17 -24.74
N TRP A 254 -7.36 -18.32 -25.17
CA TRP A 254 -7.91 -18.48 -26.53
C TRP A 254 -9.20 -17.67 -26.76
N SER A 255 -9.86 -17.20 -25.70
CA SER A 255 -11.07 -16.37 -25.78
C SER A 255 -10.82 -14.85 -25.77
N GLN A 256 -9.58 -14.42 -25.51
CA GLN A 256 -9.23 -12.99 -25.39
C GLN A 256 -8.45 -12.50 -26.62
N GLY A 257 -8.77 -11.28 -27.09
CA GLY A 257 -8.10 -10.62 -28.20
C GLY A 257 -6.89 -9.78 -27.76
N CYS A 258 -6.29 -9.05 -28.70
CA CYS A 258 -5.23 -8.09 -28.40
C CYS A 258 -5.77 -6.90 -27.57
N ILE A 259 -4.94 -6.39 -26.65
CA ILE A 259 -5.33 -5.46 -25.58
C ILE A 259 -4.78 -4.06 -25.90
N GLU A 260 -5.65 -3.04 -25.98
CA GLU A 260 -5.28 -1.65 -26.31
C GLU A 260 -6.09 -0.61 -25.51
N SER A 261 -5.73 -0.38 -24.23
CA SER A 261 -6.28 0.73 -23.42
C SER A 261 -5.43 0.98 -22.16
N TYR A 262 -5.83 1.90 -21.28
CA TYR A 262 -5.29 1.97 -19.91
C TYR A 262 -6.09 1.03 -18.99
N GLY A 263 -5.42 0.21 -18.18
CA GLY A 263 -6.06 -0.83 -17.38
C GLY A 263 -6.38 -0.45 -15.94
N SER A 264 -7.34 -1.18 -15.35
CA SER A 264 -7.82 -0.99 -13.96
C SER A 264 -7.45 -2.15 -13.03
N TYR A 265 -6.41 -2.91 -13.40
CA TYR A 265 -5.96 -4.11 -12.68
C TYR A 265 -4.53 -3.95 -12.18
N PHE A 266 -4.34 -4.29 -10.91
CA PHE A 266 -3.03 -4.42 -10.27
C PHE A 266 -2.87 -5.86 -9.78
N TYR A 267 -1.90 -6.57 -10.35
CA TYR A 267 -1.55 -7.93 -9.95
C TYR A 267 -0.17 -7.93 -9.30
N PHE A 268 -0.04 -8.59 -8.15
CA PHE A 268 1.20 -8.71 -7.40
C PHE A 268 1.39 -10.16 -6.97
N ASP A 269 2.64 -10.63 -6.98
CA ASP A 269 3.05 -11.88 -6.37
C ASP A 269 4.45 -11.76 -5.77
N SER A 270 4.68 -12.52 -4.70
CA SER A 270 5.99 -12.69 -4.08
C SER A 270 6.34 -14.18 -4.02
N VAL A 271 6.40 -14.82 -5.20
CA VAL A 271 6.81 -16.23 -5.31
C VAL A 271 8.26 -16.46 -4.85
N GLU A 272 9.07 -15.40 -4.83
CA GLU A 272 10.41 -15.39 -4.26
C GLU A 272 10.42 -15.61 -2.74
N SER A 273 9.29 -15.40 -2.06
CA SER A 273 9.13 -15.70 -0.63
C SER A 273 8.87 -17.19 -0.35
N LEU A 274 8.58 -18.01 -1.38
CA LEU A 274 8.36 -19.44 -1.17
C LEU A 274 9.63 -20.14 -0.67
N PRO A 275 9.51 -21.20 0.16
CA PRO A 275 10.66 -21.92 0.67
C PRO A 275 11.50 -22.52 -0.48
N THR A 276 12.80 -22.22 -0.49
CA THR A 276 13.75 -22.76 -1.48
C THR A 276 14.28 -24.15 -1.12
N ALA A 277 14.02 -24.60 0.11
CA ALA A 277 14.32 -25.96 0.55
C ALA A 277 13.27 -26.94 0.00
N ASN A 278 13.69 -28.17 -0.32
CA ASN A 278 12.76 -29.24 -0.65
C ASN A 278 11.90 -29.56 0.59
N LEU A 279 10.60 -29.33 0.47
CA LEU A 279 9.59 -29.69 1.46
C LEU A 279 8.88 -30.98 1.03
N ASP A 280 8.49 -31.78 2.02
CA ASP A 280 7.70 -32.99 1.80
C ASP A 280 6.23 -32.60 1.59
N PRO A 281 5.43 -33.33 0.77
CA PRO A 281 4.01 -33.02 0.61
C PRO A 281 3.23 -32.98 1.93
N SER A 282 3.64 -33.79 2.91
CA SER A 282 3.06 -33.80 4.27
C SER A 282 3.38 -32.54 5.09
N ASP A 283 4.37 -31.73 4.70
CA ASP A 283 4.64 -30.46 5.39
C ASP A 283 3.50 -29.45 5.20
N PHE A 284 2.72 -29.57 4.12
CA PHE A 284 1.62 -28.68 3.75
C PHE A 284 0.24 -29.20 4.20
N GLU A 285 0.17 -30.35 4.87
CA GLU A 285 -1.09 -30.88 5.40
C GLU A 285 -1.62 -29.99 6.54
N PRO A 286 -2.95 -29.74 6.59
CA PRO A 286 -3.55 -28.92 7.63
C PRO A 286 -3.38 -29.59 9.00
N LEU A 287 -2.97 -28.80 9.99
CA LEU A 287 -2.74 -29.28 11.36
C LEU A 287 -3.93 -29.02 12.29
N ASN A 288 -5.05 -28.53 11.74
CA ASN A 288 -6.17 -27.97 12.49
C ASN A 288 -5.67 -26.83 13.41
N SER A 289 -4.94 -25.90 12.81
CA SER A 289 -4.32 -24.74 13.45
C SER A 289 -4.75 -23.43 12.79
N ARG A 290 -4.64 -22.32 13.51
CA ARG A 290 -4.85 -20.97 12.94
C ARG A 290 -3.88 -20.61 11.81
N TYR A 291 -2.81 -21.39 11.63
CA TYR A 291 -1.78 -21.20 10.63
C TYR A 291 -1.97 -22.10 9.41
N ASP A 292 -3.06 -22.88 9.29
CA ASP A 292 -3.20 -23.87 8.21
C ASP A 292 -3.12 -23.24 6.80
N GLU A 293 -3.60 -22.00 6.62
CA GLU A 293 -3.35 -21.22 5.38
C GLU A 293 -1.86 -20.93 5.16
N GLN A 294 -1.13 -20.47 6.18
CA GLN A 294 0.31 -20.18 6.10
C GLN A 294 1.11 -21.48 5.86
N ILE A 295 0.75 -22.57 6.53
CA ILE A 295 1.30 -23.91 6.35
C ILE A 295 1.05 -24.42 4.92
N SER A 296 -0.12 -24.14 4.33
CA SER A 296 -0.44 -24.56 2.95
C SER A 296 0.47 -23.93 1.88
N VAL A 297 1.13 -22.80 2.20
CA VAL A 297 2.05 -22.07 1.31
C VAL A 297 3.52 -22.32 1.67
N PHE A 298 3.86 -22.32 2.97
CA PHE A 298 5.24 -22.32 3.46
C PHE A 298 5.68 -23.61 4.17
N GLY A 299 4.74 -24.51 4.47
CA GLY A 299 4.96 -25.75 5.20
C GLY A 299 5.13 -25.58 6.71
N SER A 300 4.68 -26.59 7.46
CA SER A 300 4.75 -26.65 8.93
C SER A 300 6.18 -26.59 9.48
N LYS A 301 7.18 -26.99 8.69
CA LYS A 301 8.61 -26.82 9.03
C LYS A 301 9.05 -25.35 9.09
N LEU A 302 8.48 -24.45 8.27
CA LEU A 302 8.74 -23.01 8.41
C LEU A 302 7.92 -22.43 9.55
N GLN A 303 6.65 -22.84 9.68
CA GLN A 303 5.77 -22.40 10.76
C GLN A 303 6.44 -22.53 12.15
N ARG A 304 6.99 -23.70 12.47
CA ARG A 304 7.70 -23.93 13.75
C ARG A 304 8.93 -23.04 13.93
N LYS A 305 9.61 -22.64 12.85
CA LYS A 305 10.75 -21.71 12.91
C LYS A 305 10.32 -20.27 13.21
N LEU A 306 9.12 -19.88 12.77
CA LEU A 306 8.54 -18.59 13.13
C LEU A 306 8.13 -18.61 14.61
N GLU A 307 7.47 -19.67 15.05
CA GLU A 307 7.05 -19.87 16.44
C GLU A 307 8.22 -19.81 17.43
N ASP A 308 9.32 -20.53 17.16
CA ASP A 308 10.53 -20.53 17.99
C ASP A 308 11.46 -19.30 17.79
N ALA A 309 11.08 -18.29 16.99
CA ALA A 309 11.97 -17.16 16.67
C ALA A 309 12.21 -16.22 17.88
N ASP A 310 13.47 -15.82 18.05
CA ASP A 310 13.85 -14.70 18.93
C ASP A 310 13.99 -13.42 18.09
N LEU A 311 13.08 -12.47 18.29
CA LEU A 311 12.90 -11.29 17.45
C LEU A 311 13.12 -10.01 18.27
N PHE A 312 13.98 -9.12 17.78
CA PHE A 312 14.12 -7.78 18.36
C PHE A 312 13.45 -6.73 17.46
N VAL A 313 12.48 -5.99 18.00
CA VAL A 313 11.77 -4.91 17.30
C VAL A 313 12.19 -3.57 17.88
N VAL A 314 12.77 -2.71 17.04
CA VAL A 314 13.28 -1.39 17.40
C VAL A 314 12.32 -0.32 16.91
N GLY A 315 11.50 0.20 17.83
CA GLY A 315 10.46 1.18 17.56
C GLY A 315 9.05 0.56 17.51
N SER A 316 8.10 1.19 18.20
CA SER A 316 6.68 0.85 18.25
C SER A 316 5.79 1.92 17.60
N GLY A 317 6.39 2.72 16.70
CA GLY A 317 5.70 3.71 15.87
C GLY A 317 4.77 3.10 14.82
N ALA A 318 4.52 3.81 13.71
CA ALA A 318 3.53 3.38 12.71
C ALA A 318 3.91 2.02 12.08
N LEU A 319 5.17 1.88 11.69
CA LEU A 319 5.73 0.62 11.20
C LEU A 319 5.73 -0.45 12.32
N GLY A 320 6.14 -0.09 13.53
CA GLY A 320 6.20 -1.02 14.67
C GLY A 320 4.83 -1.63 15.01
N CYS A 321 3.77 -0.83 15.02
CA CYS A 321 2.40 -1.30 15.21
C CYS A 321 1.96 -2.33 14.14
N GLU A 322 2.28 -2.08 12.87
CA GLU A 322 1.96 -3.03 11.79
C GLU A 322 2.85 -4.29 11.85
N SER A 323 4.14 -4.15 12.18
CA SER A 323 5.07 -5.26 12.37
C SER A 323 4.61 -6.18 13.50
N LEU A 324 4.32 -5.65 14.69
CA LEU A 324 3.85 -6.42 15.86
C LEU A 324 2.57 -7.22 15.55
N LYS A 325 1.58 -6.57 14.95
CA LYS A 325 0.34 -7.24 14.51
C LYS A 325 0.62 -8.31 13.45
N THR A 326 1.60 -8.09 12.57
CA THR A 326 1.96 -9.08 11.53
C THR A 326 2.70 -10.27 12.15
N SER A 327 3.66 -10.04 13.06
CA SER A 327 4.33 -11.07 13.86
C SER A 327 3.33 -11.93 14.63
N ALA A 328 2.39 -11.30 15.35
CA ALA A 328 1.35 -12.00 16.12
C ALA A 328 0.48 -12.92 15.23
N LEU A 329 0.04 -12.43 14.07
CA LEU A 329 -0.78 -13.19 13.12
C LEU A 329 -0.02 -14.34 12.46
N MET A 330 1.25 -14.11 12.09
CA MET A 330 2.12 -15.13 11.48
C MET A 330 2.63 -16.18 12.50
N GLY A 331 2.31 -16.03 13.79
CA GLY A 331 2.79 -16.90 14.87
C GLY A 331 4.26 -16.69 15.23
N VAL A 332 4.87 -15.57 14.85
CA VAL A 332 6.27 -15.28 15.16
C VAL A 332 6.45 -15.12 16.67
N SER A 333 7.44 -15.79 17.24
CA SER A 333 7.74 -15.74 18.68
C SER A 333 6.58 -16.20 19.57
N CYS A 334 5.77 -17.16 19.09
CA CYS A 334 4.61 -17.71 19.79
C CYS A 334 4.80 -19.16 20.30
N GLY A 335 5.95 -19.78 20.03
CA GLY A 335 6.33 -21.11 20.54
C GLY A 335 6.98 -21.05 21.92
N GLU A 336 7.23 -22.20 22.54
CA GLU A 336 7.83 -22.31 23.88
C GLU A 336 9.23 -21.68 24.00
N ARG A 337 9.97 -21.57 22.87
CA ARG A 337 11.28 -20.91 22.80
C ARG A 337 11.24 -19.55 22.10
N GLY A 338 10.06 -19.13 21.66
CA GLY A 338 9.86 -17.84 21.01
C GLY A 338 10.03 -16.69 21.99
N ARG A 339 10.57 -15.57 21.51
CA ARG A 339 10.74 -14.33 22.28
C ARG A 339 10.64 -13.13 21.34
N LEU A 340 9.90 -12.11 21.73
CA LEU A 340 9.85 -10.83 21.01
C LEU A 340 10.21 -9.70 21.98
N ALA A 341 11.44 -9.21 21.90
CA ALA A 341 11.84 -8.00 22.61
C ALA A 341 11.42 -6.77 21.80
N LEU A 342 10.66 -5.85 22.39
CA LEU A 342 10.22 -4.60 21.77
C LEU A 342 10.79 -3.42 22.56
N THR A 343 11.53 -2.51 21.92
CA THR A 343 11.98 -1.27 22.58
C THR A 343 11.50 -0.02 21.86
N ASP A 344 11.10 0.99 22.64
CA ASP A 344 10.73 2.34 22.18
C ASP A 344 10.84 3.28 23.39
N ASP A 345 11.57 4.39 23.26
CA ASP A 345 11.78 5.35 24.35
C ASP A 345 10.81 6.55 24.34
N ASP A 346 9.88 6.60 23.39
CA ASP A 346 8.84 7.62 23.33
C ASP A 346 7.58 7.28 24.16
N VAL A 347 6.78 8.32 24.43
CA VAL A 347 5.41 8.23 24.93
C VAL A 347 4.37 8.52 23.83
N ILE A 348 3.13 8.06 24.05
CA ILE A 348 2.03 8.19 23.09
C ILE A 348 1.49 9.62 23.07
N GLU A 349 1.50 10.25 21.88
CA GLU A 349 0.95 11.58 21.64
C GLU A 349 -0.35 11.54 20.82
N LYS A 350 -1.18 12.58 20.93
CA LYS A 350 -2.41 12.71 20.12
C LYS A 350 -2.16 12.60 18.61
N ASN A 351 -1.04 13.14 18.11
CA ASN A 351 -0.70 13.08 16.68
C ASN A 351 -0.35 11.65 16.19
N ASN A 352 -0.09 10.70 17.10
CA ASN A 352 0.28 9.33 16.75
C ASN A 352 -0.93 8.50 16.31
N LEU A 353 -2.10 8.77 16.90
CA LEU A 353 -3.31 7.93 16.83
C LEU A 353 -3.89 7.78 15.41
N SER A 354 -3.55 8.69 14.48
CA SER A 354 -3.96 8.59 13.07
C SER A 354 -3.30 7.45 12.29
N ARG A 355 -2.20 6.88 12.81
CA ARG A 355 -1.41 5.83 12.13
C ARG A 355 -0.91 4.70 13.04
N GLN A 356 -0.87 4.92 14.36
CA GLN A 356 -0.41 3.93 15.35
C GLN A 356 -1.62 3.25 16.00
N PHE A 357 -2.25 2.34 15.24
CA PHE A 357 -3.57 1.78 15.54
C PHE A 357 -3.63 0.85 16.76
N LEU A 358 -2.49 0.46 17.35
CA LEU A 358 -2.45 -0.25 18.63
C LEU A 358 -2.79 0.68 19.81
N PHE A 359 -2.67 2.00 19.63
CA PHE A 359 -2.92 3.00 20.67
C PHE A 359 -4.35 3.54 20.63
N ARG A 360 -4.81 4.06 21.77
CA ARG A 360 -6.11 4.72 21.95
C ARG A 360 -5.91 6.09 22.59
N ASP A 361 -6.94 6.93 22.56
CA ASP A 361 -6.92 8.24 23.20
C ASP A 361 -6.69 8.15 24.72
N TRP A 362 -7.21 7.13 25.38
CA TRP A 362 -6.93 6.86 26.80
C TRP A 362 -5.50 6.38 27.10
N ASN A 363 -4.67 6.11 26.08
CA ASN A 363 -3.25 5.78 26.25
C ASN A 363 -2.30 6.98 26.16
N MET A 364 -2.80 8.21 25.92
CA MET A 364 -1.93 9.39 25.82
C MET A 364 -1.03 9.58 27.06
N GLY A 365 0.25 9.87 26.82
CA GLY A 365 1.28 10.02 27.86
C GLY A 365 1.81 8.70 28.43
N GLN A 366 1.26 7.55 28.04
CA GLN A 366 1.82 6.23 28.39
C GLN A 366 2.97 5.87 27.44
N VAL A 367 3.86 5.01 27.90
CA VAL A 367 5.02 4.50 27.15
C VAL A 367 4.55 3.69 25.93
N LYS A 368 5.08 3.99 24.74
CA LYS A 368 4.63 3.33 23.50
C LYS A 368 4.88 1.83 23.51
N SER A 369 6.09 1.36 23.85
CA SER A 369 6.45 -0.06 23.82
C SER A 369 5.55 -0.91 24.74
N VAL A 370 5.32 -0.46 25.97
CA VAL A 370 4.50 -1.17 26.96
C VAL A 370 3.04 -1.32 26.50
N VAL A 371 2.45 -0.25 25.95
CA VAL A 371 1.08 -0.29 25.43
C VAL A 371 1.01 -1.11 24.15
N ALA A 372 2.01 -1.00 23.26
CA ALA A 372 2.05 -1.75 22.00
C ALA A 372 2.18 -3.26 22.25
N ALA A 373 3.04 -3.66 23.19
CA ALA A 373 3.17 -5.05 23.62
C ALA A 373 1.85 -5.58 24.22
N SER A 374 1.23 -4.81 25.12
CA SER A 374 -0.07 -5.16 25.71
C SER A 374 -1.16 -5.32 24.64
N ALA A 375 -1.20 -4.43 23.65
CA ALA A 375 -2.16 -4.49 22.55
C ALA A 375 -1.88 -5.65 21.58
N ALA A 376 -0.61 -5.98 21.33
CA ALA A 376 -0.23 -7.13 20.51
C ALA A 376 -0.58 -8.47 21.19
N ALA A 377 -0.37 -8.59 22.50
CA ALA A 377 -0.80 -9.75 23.28
C ALA A 377 -2.34 -9.92 23.33
N LEU A 378 -3.11 -8.83 23.17
CA LEU A 378 -4.57 -8.90 22.99
C LEU A 378 -4.98 -9.38 21.59
N ILE A 379 -4.17 -9.15 20.55
CA ILE A 379 -4.39 -9.72 19.20
C ILE A 379 -4.11 -11.23 19.23
N TYR A 380 -3.05 -11.67 19.93
CA TYR A 380 -2.79 -13.08 20.14
C TYR A 380 -2.10 -13.37 21.49
N PRO A 381 -2.78 -14.04 22.45
CA PRO A 381 -2.25 -14.28 23.79
C PRO A 381 -1.01 -15.18 23.90
N HIS A 382 -0.65 -15.91 22.84
CA HIS A 382 0.55 -16.76 22.82
C HIS A 382 1.82 -15.99 22.41
N LEU A 383 1.71 -14.73 22.01
CA LEU A 383 2.87 -13.92 21.63
C LEU A 383 3.77 -13.65 22.86
N MET A 384 4.99 -14.19 22.85
CA MET A 384 5.96 -14.09 23.95
C MET A 384 6.70 -12.73 23.92
N ILE A 385 5.97 -11.65 24.18
CA ILE A 385 6.47 -10.26 24.03
C ILE A 385 6.91 -9.61 25.35
N GLU A 386 8.07 -8.95 25.30
CA GLU A 386 8.65 -8.15 26.39
C GLU A 386 8.85 -6.70 25.92
N ALA A 387 8.54 -5.71 26.78
CA ALA A 387 8.56 -4.29 26.42
C ALA A 387 9.61 -3.50 27.21
N TRP A 388 10.58 -2.92 26.50
CA TRP A 388 11.69 -2.11 27.03
C TRP A 388 11.54 -0.63 26.61
N GLN A 389 12.29 0.26 27.27
CA GLN A 389 12.21 1.72 27.08
C GLN A 389 13.57 2.33 26.71
N ASN A 390 14.45 1.49 26.16
CA ASN A 390 15.84 1.84 25.93
C ASN A 390 16.00 2.26 24.46
N ARG A 391 16.39 3.52 24.25
CA ARG A 391 16.78 4.04 22.94
C ARG A 391 17.98 3.24 22.43
N VAL A 392 17.84 2.53 21.31
CA VAL A 392 18.98 1.82 20.70
C VAL A 392 20.01 2.84 20.23
N SER A 393 21.11 2.94 20.96
CA SER A 393 22.20 3.89 20.74
C SER A 393 23.48 3.43 21.47
N PRO A 394 24.66 3.99 21.15
CA PRO A 394 25.93 3.65 21.82
C PRO A 394 25.87 3.79 23.36
N GLU A 395 25.05 4.71 23.87
CA GLU A 395 24.81 4.92 25.30
C GLU A 395 24.06 3.77 25.99
N THR A 396 23.58 2.78 25.23
CA THR A 396 22.81 1.62 25.72
C THR A 396 23.42 0.26 25.35
N GLU A 397 24.67 0.23 24.87
CA GLU A 397 25.41 -1.02 24.61
C GLU A 397 25.54 -1.93 25.85
N ASN A 398 25.41 -1.37 27.06
CA ASN A 398 25.37 -2.14 28.32
C ASN A 398 24.01 -2.80 28.61
N VAL A 399 23.00 -2.56 27.76
CA VAL A 399 21.66 -3.16 27.80
C VAL A 399 21.45 -4.07 26.60
N PHE A 400 21.90 -3.61 25.42
CA PHE A 400 21.96 -4.38 24.19
C PHE A 400 23.41 -4.86 23.96
N ASP A 401 23.89 -5.73 24.85
CA ASP A 401 25.25 -6.26 24.82
C ASP A 401 25.43 -7.41 23.82
N GLU A 402 26.65 -7.91 23.67
CA GLU A 402 26.98 -9.01 22.75
C GLU A 402 26.10 -10.24 22.99
N THR A 403 25.85 -10.61 24.25
CA THR A 403 24.98 -11.74 24.63
C THR A 403 23.54 -11.54 24.19
N PHE A 404 23.00 -10.31 24.28
CA PHE A 404 21.68 -9.97 23.76
C PHE A 404 21.59 -10.18 22.24
N TRP A 405 22.59 -9.75 21.47
CA TRP A 405 22.57 -9.85 20.00
C TRP A 405 22.85 -11.26 19.47
N GLU A 406 23.73 -12.03 20.11
CA GLU A 406 24.19 -13.37 19.67
C GLU A 406 23.06 -14.37 19.37
N HIS A 407 21.93 -14.25 20.08
CA HIS A 407 20.86 -15.25 20.09
C HIS A 407 19.67 -14.87 19.20
N LEU A 408 19.64 -13.65 18.65
CA LEU A 408 18.52 -13.16 17.86
C LEU A 408 18.42 -13.88 16.50
N THR A 409 17.20 -14.29 16.17
CA THR A 409 16.84 -14.81 14.84
C THR A 409 16.77 -13.68 13.82
N ALA A 410 16.24 -12.52 14.20
CA ALA A 410 16.16 -11.34 13.35
C ALA A 410 15.99 -10.03 14.16
N VAL A 411 16.26 -8.91 13.49
CA VAL A 411 16.03 -7.54 13.99
C VAL A 411 15.10 -6.81 13.02
N VAL A 412 14.02 -6.21 13.53
CA VAL A 412 13.07 -5.41 12.77
C VAL A 412 13.22 -3.95 13.17
N ILE A 413 13.75 -3.14 12.25
CA ILE A 413 13.90 -1.70 12.45
C ILE A 413 12.59 -1.01 12.04
N ALA A 414 11.96 -0.34 12.99
CA ALA A 414 10.68 0.37 12.85
C ALA A 414 10.77 1.82 13.38
N LEU A 415 11.95 2.43 13.20
CA LEU A 415 12.23 3.84 13.43
C LEU A 415 11.48 4.73 12.42
N ASN A 416 11.18 5.97 12.80
CA ASN A 416 10.59 7.01 11.92
C ASN A 416 11.60 8.13 11.68
#